data_AF-A0A4Y7SSD2-F1
#
_entry.id   AF-A0A4Y7SSD2-F1
#
_cell.length_a   1.000
_cell.length_b   1.000
_cell.length_c   1.000
_cell.angle_alpha   90.00
_cell.angle_beta   90.00
_cell.angle_gamma   90.00
#
_symmetry.space_group_name_H-M   'P 1'
#
loop_
_entity.id
_entity.type
_entity.pdbx_description
1 polymer ?
#
loop_
_entity_poly.entity_id
_entity_poly.type
_entity_poly.pdbx_seq_one_letter_code
_entity_poly.pdbx_strand_id
1 'polypeptide(L)'
;MIDVGSLNPRKSGGIAQADVPRDVWLEIVVHLEAPDVLSLQSSCKLLHDALREKPVWISVLQRGCVRDGVYFPSYPVTEMDVRRLERAALGPYRLYRLVESRSAHRTILPA
;
A
#
# COMPACT_ATOMS: atom_id res chain seq x y z
N MET A 1 -51.95 5.36 5.90
CA MET A 1 -50.90 5.32 6.93
C MET A 1 -49.77 4.48 6.35
N ILE A 2 -48.72 5.12 5.82
CA ILE A 2 -47.58 4.44 5.20
C ILE A 2 -46.48 4.42 6.26
N ASP A 3 -45.96 3.24 6.59
CA ASP A 3 -44.71 3.09 7.33
C ASP A 3 -43.58 2.83 6.32
N VAL A 4 -42.59 3.71 6.33
CA VAL A 4 -41.37 3.68 5.54
C VAL A 4 -40.27 3.22 6.49
N GLY A 5 -39.80 1.99 6.34
CA GLY A 5 -38.88 1.39 7.32
C GLY A 5 -37.99 0.28 6.77
N SER A 6 -37.19 0.63 5.76
CA SER A 6 -35.83 0.12 5.48
C SER A 6 -35.50 -1.34 5.89
N LEU A 7 -35.55 -2.27 4.92
CA LEU A 7 -34.70 -3.46 4.94
C LEU A 7 -33.96 -3.58 3.61
N ASN A 8 -32.77 -2.96 3.65
CA ASN A 8 -31.60 -3.05 2.79
C ASN A 8 -31.65 -4.04 1.60
N PRO A 9 -31.63 -3.55 0.35
CA PRO A 9 -31.44 -4.36 -0.82
C PRO A 9 -29.93 -4.43 -1.14
N ARG A 10 -29.33 -5.61 -0.98
CA ARG A 10 -28.16 -6.11 -1.74
C ARG A 10 -27.71 -7.48 -1.20
N LYS A 11 -28.50 -8.51 -1.48
CA LYS A 11 -27.95 -9.87 -1.63
C LYS A 11 -27.63 -10.06 -3.11
N SER A 12 -26.51 -9.52 -3.57
CA SER A 12 -25.97 -9.86 -4.88
C SER A 12 -25.16 -11.15 -4.73
N GLY A 13 -25.69 -12.24 -5.28
CA GLY A 13 -24.94 -13.47 -5.48
C GLY A 13 -23.82 -13.23 -6.49
N GLY A 14 -22.60 -13.07 -5.98
CA GLY A 14 -21.36 -13.01 -6.74
C GLY A 14 -20.24 -13.09 -5.72
N ILE A 15 -19.45 -14.18 -5.76
CA ILE A 15 -18.30 -14.47 -4.88
C ILE A 15 -18.39 -13.70 -3.57
N ALA A 16 -19.34 -14.10 -2.71
CA ALA A 16 -19.56 -13.46 -1.43
C ALA A 16 -18.20 -13.27 -0.78
N GLN A 17 -17.80 -12.01 -0.62
CA GLN A 17 -16.60 -11.52 0.03
C GLN A 17 -16.02 -12.62 0.91
N ALA A 18 -15.11 -13.43 0.36
CA ALA A 18 -14.48 -14.46 1.14
C ALA A 18 -13.81 -13.69 2.27
N ASP A 19 -14.24 -13.92 3.51
CA ASP A 19 -13.60 -13.35 4.69
C ASP A 19 -12.22 -13.99 4.77
N VAL A 20 -11.30 -13.47 3.94
CA VAL A 20 -9.90 -13.84 3.94
C VAL A 20 -9.36 -13.39 5.28
N PRO A 21 -8.85 -14.31 6.10
CA PRO A 21 -8.31 -13.98 7.42
C PRO A 21 -7.21 -12.90 7.32
N ARG A 22 -7.10 -12.08 8.37
CA ARG A 22 -6.17 -10.94 8.40
C ARG A 22 -4.72 -11.35 8.15
N ASP A 23 -4.30 -12.46 8.74
CA ASP A 23 -2.98 -13.06 8.56
C ASP A 23 -2.71 -13.44 7.10
N VAL A 24 -3.70 -13.99 6.38
CA VAL A 24 -3.56 -14.28 4.94
C VAL A 24 -3.35 -12.99 4.14
N TRP A 25 -4.06 -11.90 4.47
CA TRP A 25 -3.80 -10.59 3.86
C TRP A 25 -2.39 -10.06 4.16
N LEU A 26 -1.89 -10.28 5.38
CA LEU A 26 -0.53 -9.90 5.74
C LEU A 26 0.50 -10.70 4.93
N GLU A 27 0.29 -12.01 4.76
CA GLU A 27 1.14 -12.85 3.92
C GLU A 27 1.11 -12.43 2.45
N ILE A 28 -0.05 -12.05 1.90
CA ILE A 28 -0.13 -11.51 0.54
C ILE A 28 0.68 -10.21 0.44
N VAL A 29 0.52 -9.31 1.41
CA VAL A 29 1.24 -8.04 1.46
C VAL A 29 2.74 -8.24 1.60
N VAL A 30 3.22 -9.40 2.08
CA VAL A 30 4.66 -9.66 2.06
C VAL A 30 5.27 -9.87 0.68
N HIS A 31 4.45 -10.04 -0.34
CA HIS A 31 4.90 -10.19 -1.73
C HIS A 31 4.75 -8.93 -2.57
N LEU A 32 4.15 -7.87 -2.01
CA LEU A 32 3.85 -6.64 -2.73
C LEU A 32 4.90 -5.55 -2.51
N GLU A 33 4.98 -4.64 -3.47
CA GLU A 33 5.75 -3.42 -3.36
C GLU A 33 4.98 -2.33 -2.61
N ALA A 34 5.70 -1.36 -2.04
CA ALA A 34 5.10 -0.27 -1.26
C ALA A 34 3.95 0.48 -1.97
N PRO A 35 4.02 0.79 -3.29
CA PRO A 35 2.91 1.42 -4.01
C PRO A 35 1.65 0.54 -4.03
N ASP A 36 1.78 -0.76 -4.25
CA ASP A 36 0.65 -1.68 -4.32
C ASP A 36 -0.01 -1.86 -2.96
N VAL A 37 0.79 -1.92 -1.89
CA VAL A 37 0.27 -1.94 -0.50
C VAL A 37 -0.55 -0.69 -0.19
N LEU A 38 -0.07 0.48 -0.64
CA LEU A 38 -0.81 1.73 -0.49
C LEU A 38 -2.12 1.74 -1.30
N SER A 39 -2.08 1.22 -2.53
CA SER A 39 -3.28 1.06 -3.36
C SER A 39 -4.31 0.13 -2.72
N LEU A 40 -3.87 -1.00 -2.13
CA LEU A 40 -4.75 -1.90 -1.37
C LEU A 40 -5.37 -1.22 -0.15
N GLN A 41 -4.60 -0.43 0.61
CA GLN A 41 -5.13 0.34 1.74
C GLN A 41 -6.24 1.31 1.33
N SER A 42 -6.17 1.85 0.11
CA SER A 42 -7.17 2.79 -0.41
C SER A 42 -8.47 2.12 -0.91
N SER A 43 -8.51 0.78 -0.98
CA SER A 43 -9.61 0.05 -1.61
C SER A 43 -10.80 -0.21 -0.69
N CYS A 44 -10.58 -0.60 0.57
CA CYS A 44 -11.65 -0.89 1.52
C CYS A 44 -11.21 -0.71 2.99
N LYS A 45 -12.18 -0.55 3.89
CA LYS A 45 -11.92 -0.32 5.33
C LYS A 45 -11.17 -1.46 6.01
N LEU A 46 -11.48 -2.71 5.66
CA LEU A 46 -10.83 -3.89 6.23
C LEU A 46 -9.33 -3.88 5.90
N LEU A 47 -8.98 -3.68 4.63
CA LEU A 47 -7.59 -3.62 4.19
C LEU A 47 -6.88 -2.38 4.71
N HIS A 48 -7.57 -1.24 4.76
CA HIS A 48 -7.05 -0.05 5.40
C HIS A 48 -6.62 -0.33 6.84
N ASP A 49 -7.49 -0.95 7.65
CA ASP A 49 -7.23 -1.20 9.06
C ASP A 49 -6.17 -2.26 9.28
N ALA A 50 -6.15 -3.32 8.46
CA ALA A 50 -5.14 -4.37 8.55
C ALA A 50 -3.73 -3.90 8.14
N LEU A 51 -3.64 -3.09 7.08
CA LEU A 51 -2.36 -2.77 6.45
C LEU A 51 -1.72 -1.47 6.95
N ARG A 52 -2.48 -0.59 7.62
CA ARG A 52 -1.95 0.66 8.20
C ARG A 52 -1.05 0.45 9.42
N GLU A 53 -0.90 -0.77 9.91
CA GLU A 53 -0.15 -1.04 11.13
C GLU A 53 1.36 -0.88 10.95
N LYS A 54 2.03 -0.40 12.00
CA LYS A 54 3.49 -0.16 12.00
C LYS A 54 4.31 -1.40 11.59
N PRO A 55 4.05 -2.63 12.10
CA PRO A 55 4.83 -3.81 11.73
C PRO A 55 4.75 -4.16 10.24
N VAL A 56 3.60 -3.88 9.60
CA VAL A 56 3.41 -4.08 8.16
C VAL A 56 4.38 -3.21 7.40
N TRP A 57 4.40 -1.91 7.70
CA TRP A 57 5.27 -0.96 7.02
C TRP A 57 6.75 -1.11 7.34
N ILE A 58 7.12 -1.60 8.54
CA ILE A 58 8.50 -2.03 8.82
C ILE A 58 8.91 -3.17 7.89
N SER A 59 8.06 -4.19 7.75
CA SER A 59 8.34 -5.36 6.90
C SER A 59 8.43 -4.97 5.43
N VAL A 60 7.53 -4.11 4.95
CA VAL A 60 7.56 -3.55 3.58
C VAL A 60 8.85 -2.77 3.34
N LEU A 61 9.24 -1.89 4.28
CA LEU A 61 10.49 -1.13 4.18
C LEU A 61 11.72 -2.04 4.17
N GLN A 62 11.77 -3.03 5.06
CA GLN A 62 12.89 -3.97 5.14
C GLN A 62 13.08 -4.75 3.84
N ARG A 63 11.99 -5.26 3.24
CA ARG A 63 12.07 -5.93 1.95
C ARG A 63 12.49 -5.01 0.81
N GLY A 64 11.94 -3.79 0.78
CA GLY A 64 12.35 -2.77 -0.19
C GLY A 64 13.85 -2.49 -0.09
N CYS A 65 14.37 -2.41 1.13
CA CYS A 65 15.81 -2.25 1.37
C CYS A 65 16.63 -3.44 0.84
N VAL A 66 16.19 -4.67 1.10
CA VAL A 66 16.85 -5.88 0.57
C VAL A 66 16.85 -5.90 -0.96
N ARG A 67 15.70 -5.59 -1.58
CA ARG A 67 15.54 -5.54 -3.04
C ARG A 67 16.44 -4.48 -3.67
N ASP A 68 16.48 -3.28 -3.09
CA ASP A 68 17.17 -2.12 -3.65
C ASP A 68 18.65 -2.02 -3.19
N GLY A 69 19.13 -2.96 -2.38
CA GLY A 69 20.50 -2.94 -1.84
C GLY A 69 20.76 -1.84 -0.80
N VAL A 70 19.71 -1.36 -0.12
CA VAL A 70 19.80 -0.30 0.90
C VAL A 70 20.06 -0.92 2.27
N TYR A 71 20.93 -0.28 3.05
CA TYR A 71 21.27 -0.72 4.41
C TYR A 71 20.12 -0.46 5.39
N PHE A 72 19.24 -1.44 5.61
CA PHE A 72 18.06 -1.31 6.48
C PHE A 72 18.32 -0.70 7.88
N PRO A 73 19.43 -1.02 8.59
CA PRO A 73 19.69 -0.41 9.89
C PRO A 73 19.97 1.10 9.86
N SER A 74 20.09 1.73 8.69
CA SER A 74 20.10 3.21 8.59
C SER A 74 18.76 3.84 8.94
N TYR A 75 17.67 3.05 9.00
CA TYR A 75 16.34 3.52 9.38
C TYR A 75 16.07 3.24 10.86
N PRO A 76 15.83 4.27 11.71
CA PRO A 76 15.45 4.08 13.11
C PRO A 76 13.98 3.67 13.24
N VAL A 77 13.63 2.48 12.78
CA VAL A 77 12.23 2.01 12.63
C VAL A 77 11.43 1.99 13.93
N THR A 78 12.10 1.88 15.09
CA THR A 78 11.49 1.99 16.42
C THR A 78 10.94 3.40 16.69
N GLU A 79 11.62 4.44 16.21
CA GLU A 79 11.27 5.86 16.40
C GLU A 79 10.39 6.42 15.28
N MET A 80 10.36 5.76 14.13
CA MET A 80 9.53 6.18 13.00
C MET A 80 8.04 5.91 13.27
N ASP A 81 7.20 6.90 12.97
CA ASP A 81 5.76 6.70 12.86
C ASP A 81 5.41 6.00 11.53
N VAL A 82 4.16 5.55 11.41
CA VAL A 82 3.68 4.86 10.19
C VAL A 82 3.90 5.72 8.95
N ARG A 83 3.61 7.03 9.03
CA ARG A 83 3.77 7.97 7.91
C ARG A 83 5.23 8.12 7.45
N ARG A 84 6.19 8.09 8.38
CA ARG A 84 7.63 8.09 8.04
C ARG A 84 8.04 6.77 7.40
N LEU A 85 7.54 5.64 7.88
CA LEU A 85 7.81 4.32 7.27
C LEU A 85 7.26 4.24 5.85
N GLU A 86 6.01 4.65 5.65
CA GLU A 86 5.36 4.77 4.34
C GLU A 86 6.19 5.62 3.38
N ARG A 87 6.59 6.81 3.83
CA ARG A 87 7.39 7.73 3.01
C ARG A 87 8.74 7.13 2.64
N ALA A 88 9.41 6.45 3.57
CA ALA A 88 10.69 5.79 3.30
C ALA A 88 10.52 4.64 2.29
N ALA A 89 9.51 3.79 2.49
CA ALA A 89 9.24 2.65 1.61
C ALA A 89 8.84 3.07 0.19
N LEU A 90 8.12 4.19 0.05
CA LEU A 90 7.73 4.77 -1.24
C LEU A 90 8.84 5.62 -1.89
N GLY A 91 9.95 5.87 -1.19
CA GLY A 91 11.04 6.73 -1.65
C GLY A 91 11.59 6.32 -3.01
N PRO A 92 12.03 5.06 -3.20
CA PRO A 92 12.53 4.57 -4.48
C PRO A 92 11.53 4.76 -5.63
N TYR A 93 10.27 4.35 -5.43
CA TYR A 93 9.21 4.53 -6.44
C TYR A 93 9.02 5.99 -6.86
N ARG A 94 8.99 6.92 -5.89
CA ARG A 94 8.86 8.36 -6.17
C ARG A 94 10.06 8.90 -6.95
N LEU A 95 11.26 8.42 -6.62
CA LEU A 95 12.48 8.79 -7.32
C LEU A 95 12.46 8.31 -8.77
N TYR A 96 12.17 7.01 -9.00
CA TYR A 96 12.11 6.45 -10.35
C TYR A 96 11.07 7.18 -11.22
N ARG A 97 9.87 7.39 -10.70
CA ARG A 97 8.82 8.14 -11.39
C ARG A 97 9.23 9.57 -11.74
N LEU A 98 10.01 10.24 -10.87
CA LEU A 98 10.53 11.57 -11.15
C LEU A 98 11.59 11.54 -12.26
N VAL A 99 12.48 10.54 -12.24
CA VAL A 99 13.54 10.37 -13.26
C VAL A 99 12.92 10.06 -14.63
N GLU A 100 11.95 9.14 -14.69
CA GLU A 100 11.22 8.78 -15.90
C GLU A 100 10.48 9.98 -16.49
N SER A 101 9.74 10.72 -15.66
CA SER A 101 9.00 11.89 -16.14
C SER A 101 9.93 12.95 -16.72
N ARG A 102 11.12 13.19 -16.15
CA ARG A 102 12.11 14.15 -16.69
C ARG A 102 12.80 13.65 -17.95
N SER A 103 13.06 12.35 -18.05
CA SER A 103 13.68 11.76 -19.23
C SER A 103 12.76 11.87 -20.45
N ALA A 104 11.47 11.63 -20.28
CA ALA A 104 10.47 11.80 -21.33
C ALA A 104 10.40 13.24 -21.87
N HIS A 105 10.48 14.24 -20.99
CA HIS A 105 10.47 15.66 -21.37
C HIS A 105 11.71 16.09 -22.17
N ARG A 106 12.88 15.49 -21.90
CA ARG A 106 14.12 15.82 -22.63
C ARG A 106 14.11 15.35 -24.09
N THR A 107 13.38 14.28 -24.40
CA THR A 107 13.29 13.72 -25.76
C THR A 107 12.39 14.53 -26.72
N ILE A 108 11.64 15.52 -26.24
CA ILE A 108 10.61 16.24 -27.03
C ILE A 108 11.11 17.59 -27.58
N LEU A 109 12.33 18.03 -27.24
CA LEU A 109 12.91 19.24 -27.81
C LEU A 109 13.88 18.89 -28.97
N PRO A 110 13.68 19.43 -30.19
CA PRO A 110 14.66 19.30 -31.25
C PRO A 110 15.92 20.10 -30.90
N ALA A 111 17.08 19.54 -31.27
CA ALA A 111 18.41 20.12 -31.13
C ALA A 111 18.59 21.41 -31.96
#